data_AF-A0A9X6NDA3-F1
#
_entry.id   AF-A0A9X6NDA3-F1
#
_cell.length_a   1.000
_cell.length_b   1.000
_cell.length_c   1.000
_cell.angle_alpha   90.00
_cell.angle_beta   90.00
_cell.angle_gamma   90.00
#
_symmetry.space_group_name_H-M   'P 1'
#
loop_
_entity.id
_entity.type
_entity.pdbx_description
1 polymer ?
#
loop_
_entity_poly.entity_id
_entity_poly.type
_entity_poly.pdbx_seq_one_letter_code
_entity_poly.pdbx_strand_id
1 'polypeptide(L)'
;MLQYLPTPVAELFNREKTDEKDTPIVMVPLRKLIHCSLAVLLIILQAACLDYYLITLNRETYGLAFLAWIVADCFVVGTFVFTDYLAVQYVKRQAALQDPGTDSSEGTLLRHMSILPYGWARWLIYSFVLVAKIVTAFKTFGPSLSDEHIGEINLMEFTIGGTAGVFMLMLEGTEKLTTNAQKHYVRWMQNYVLLEIIDCVEFLTLLFAVAEGGPYAEPFPETLQNIILTFACINLMAPAVALYRLSSRHNRHAETRNRFFLSQTLVGTLFGNLPYFVVRVYLWDSFSLVTGLFAMKNLIGIVKDTKELVAYVQDVARGRLDGSEESVADGGSKQVRVTTCRTKIGKTEAIVIGPTRKRRRKRKGPC
;
A
#
# COMPACT_ATOMS: atom_id res chain seq x y z
N MET A 1 28.56 -33.88 10.51
CA MET A 1 28.05 -32.49 10.49
C MET A 1 26.67 -32.41 9.80
N LEU A 2 25.79 -33.40 10.01
CA LEU A 2 24.44 -33.50 9.44
C LEU A 2 23.51 -34.29 10.39
N GLN A 3 23.58 -34.00 11.69
CA GLN A 3 22.86 -34.77 12.72
C GLN A 3 22.04 -33.90 13.69
N TYR A 4 21.75 -32.66 13.30
CA TYR A 4 20.93 -31.71 14.06
C TYR A 4 19.96 -30.95 13.14
N LEU A 5 19.23 -31.69 12.29
CA LEU A 5 18.02 -31.16 11.68
C LEU A 5 16.82 -31.62 12.51
N PRO A 6 15.93 -30.70 12.93
CA PRO A 6 14.75 -31.07 13.69
C PRO A 6 13.87 -32.02 12.85
N THR A 7 13.38 -33.05 13.52
CA THR A 7 12.61 -34.18 12.99
C THR A 7 11.37 -33.88 12.13
N PRO A 8 10.68 -32.72 12.16
CA PRO A 8 9.51 -32.51 11.28
C PRO A 8 9.84 -32.29 9.80
N VAL A 9 11.09 -32.00 9.42
CA VAL A 9 11.44 -31.67 8.02
C VAL A 9 11.65 -32.93 7.16
N ALA A 10 12.13 -34.03 7.76
CA ALA A 10 12.34 -35.30 7.05
C ALA A 10 11.03 -36.04 6.78
N GLU A 11 10.02 -35.89 7.64
CA GLU A 11 8.67 -36.44 7.41
C GLU A 11 7.91 -35.69 6.30
N LEU A 12 8.15 -34.38 6.14
CA LEU A 12 7.57 -33.59 5.05
C LEU A 12 8.05 -34.06 3.66
N PHE A 13 9.30 -34.49 3.55
CA PHE A 13 9.86 -34.95 2.27
C PHE A 13 9.40 -36.37 1.88
N ASN A 14 9.04 -37.20 2.87
CA ASN A 14 8.57 -38.56 2.61
C ASN A 14 7.06 -38.63 2.34
N ARG A 15 6.27 -37.65 2.80
CA ARG A 15 4.83 -37.55 2.52
C ARG A 15 4.50 -37.02 1.12
N GLU A 16 5.46 -36.35 0.47
CA GLU A 16 5.28 -35.78 -0.88
C GLU A 16 5.29 -36.86 -1.99
N LYS A 17 5.73 -38.09 -1.70
CA LYS A 17 5.82 -39.17 -2.70
C LYS A 17 4.60 -40.09 -2.82
N THR A 18 3.61 -39.99 -1.94
CA THR A 18 2.50 -40.98 -1.89
C THR A 18 1.13 -40.47 -2.32
N ASP A 19 0.95 -39.19 -2.63
CA ASP A 19 -0.36 -38.60 -3.03
C ASP A 19 -0.35 -37.99 -4.46
N GLU A 20 0.26 -38.70 -5.41
CA GLU A 20 0.28 -38.30 -6.84
C GLU A 20 -0.84 -38.96 -7.65
N LYS A 21 -2.07 -39.01 -7.14
CA LYS A 21 -3.26 -39.31 -7.94
C LYS A 21 -4.43 -38.46 -7.46
N ASP A 22 -4.91 -37.57 -8.34
CA ASP A 22 -6.13 -36.78 -8.21
C ASP A 22 -6.09 -35.55 -7.27
N THR A 23 -5.01 -34.75 -7.31
CA THR A 23 -5.16 -33.35 -6.89
C THR A 23 -6.03 -32.59 -7.90
N PRO A 24 -7.21 -32.06 -7.52
CA PRO A 24 -7.99 -31.22 -8.41
C PRO A 24 -7.13 -30.05 -8.86
N ILE A 25 -7.07 -29.80 -10.17
CA ILE A 25 -6.35 -28.66 -10.74
C ILE A 25 -7.05 -27.40 -10.23
N VAL A 26 -6.55 -26.85 -9.12
CA VAL A 26 -6.96 -25.54 -8.63
C VAL A 26 -6.45 -24.54 -9.66
N MET A 27 -7.31 -24.19 -10.62
CA MET A 27 -7.02 -23.16 -11.60
C MET A 27 -6.80 -21.84 -10.87
N VAL A 28 -5.55 -21.40 -10.83
CA VAL A 28 -5.22 -20.03 -10.45
C VAL A 28 -6.04 -19.13 -11.38
N PRO A 29 -6.77 -18.13 -10.85
CA PRO A 29 -7.58 -17.28 -11.70
C PRO A 29 -6.69 -16.60 -12.74
N LEU A 30 -6.90 -16.88 -14.03
CA LEU A 30 -6.13 -16.37 -15.17
C LEU A 30 -5.83 -14.86 -15.07
N ARG A 31 -6.81 -14.08 -14.60
CA ARG A 31 -6.68 -12.65 -14.33
C ARG A 31 -5.52 -12.28 -13.39
N LYS A 32 -5.29 -13.05 -12.31
CA LYS A 32 -4.18 -12.80 -11.37
C LYS A 32 -2.85 -12.98 -12.08
N LEU A 33 -2.73 -14.03 -12.88
CA LEU A 33 -1.51 -14.32 -13.62
C LEU A 33 -1.21 -13.24 -14.67
N ILE A 34 -2.24 -12.76 -15.38
CA ILE A 34 -2.12 -11.63 -16.31
C ILE A 34 -1.58 -10.38 -15.58
N HIS A 35 -2.18 -10.01 -14.45
CA HIS A 35 -1.77 -8.81 -13.70
C HIS A 35 -0.36 -8.90 -13.14
N CYS A 36 0.04 -10.06 -12.61
CA CYS A 36 1.42 -10.32 -12.17
C CYS A 36 2.40 -10.22 -13.34
N SER A 37 2.10 -10.85 -14.48
CA SER A 37 2.94 -10.79 -15.68
C SER A 37 3.08 -9.38 -16.22
N LEU A 38 1.99 -8.60 -16.25
CA LEU A 38 2.02 -7.19 -16.66
C LEU A 38 2.85 -6.34 -15.69
N ALA A 39 2.75 -6.57 -14.37
CA ALA A 39 3.55 -5.86 -13.38
C ALA A 39 5.05 -6.15 -13.58
N VAL A 40 5.42 -7.42 -13.77
CA VAL A 40 6.80 -7.82 -14.04
C VAL A 40 7.31 -7.22 -15.35
N LEU A 41 6.51 -7.26 -16.41
CA LEU A 41 6.87 -6.65 -17.70
C LEU A 41 7.11 -5.15 -17.55
N LEU A 42 6.25 -4.45 -16.81
CA LEU A 42 6.39 -3.02 -16.56
C LEU A 42 7.65 -2.70 -15.75
N ILE A 43 7.98 -3.52 -14.74
CA ILE A 43 9.24 -3.40 -13.97
C ILE A 43 10.45 -3.58 -14.88
N ILE A 44 10.44 -4.58 -15.76
CA ILE A 44 11.54 -4.83 -16.71
C ILE A 44 11.71 -3.65 -17.66
N LEU A 45 10.61 -3.14 -18.22
CA LEU A 45 10.65 -1.97 -19.10
C LEU A 45 11.19 -0.73 -18.37
N GLN A 46 10.72 -0.50 -17.15
CA GLN A 46 11.15 0.62 -16.32
C GLN A 46 12.64 0.52 -15.99
N ALA A 47 13.10 -0.67 -15.59
CA ALA A 47 14.50 -0.97 -15.30
C ALA A 47 15.39 -0.74 -16.52
N ALA A 48 15.01 -1.30 -17.68
CA ALA A 48 15.75 -1.16 -18.92
C ALA A 48 15.86 0.30 -19.37
N CYS A 49 14.79 1.10 -19.21
CA CYS A 49 14.80 2.51 -19.56
C CYS A 49 15.72 3.32 -18.63
N LEU A 50 15.64 3.11 -17.31
CA LEU A 50 16.54 3.78 -16.35
C LEU A 50 18.00 3.36 -16.54
N ASP A 51 18.26 2.07 -16.82
CA ASP A 51 19.60 1.57 -17.09
C ASP A 51 20.18 2.14 -18.37
N TYR A 52 19.36 2.30 -19.42
CA TYR A 52 19.78 2.97 -20.64
C TYR A 52 20.28 4.39 -20.33
N TYR A 53 19.53 5.18 -19.56
CA TYR A 53 19.98 6.52 -19.17
C TYR A 53 21.23 6.51 -18.32
N LEU A 54 21.25 5.67 -17.29
CA LEU A 54 22.37 5.58 -16.36
C LEU A 54 23.67 5.14 -17.08
N ILE A 55 23.60 4.18 -18.00
CA ILE A 55 24.77 3.69 -18.74
C ILE A 55 25.20 4.67 -19.83
N THR A 56 24.27 5.22 -20.60
CA THR A 56 24.62 6.03 -21.77
C THR A 56 25.21 7.38 -21.37
N LEU A 57 24.65 8.03 -20.35
CA LEU A 57 25.09 9.34 -19.88
C LEU A 57 26.35 9.30 -18.99
N ASN A 58 26.63 8.17 -18.35
CA ASN A 58 27.77 8.03 -17.43
C ASN A 58 28.87 7.06 -17.91
N ARG A 59 28.81 6.63 -19.17
CA ARG A 59 29.69 5.59 -19.71
C ARG A 59 31.17 5.91 -19.52
N GLU A 60 31.54 7.16 -19.72
CA GLU A 60 32.94 7.61 -19.68
C GLU A 60 33.51 7.67 -18.26
N THR A 61 32.68 8.02 -17.28
CA THR A 61 33.15 8.30 -15.91
C THR A 61 33.24 7.05 -15.03
N TYR A 62 32.32 6.09 -15.17
CA TYR A 62 32.18 4.99 -14.21
C TYR A 62 32.28 3.58 -14.82
N GLY A 63 32.39 3.46 -16.15
CA GLY A 63 32.68 2.21 -16.84
C GLY A 63 31.73 1.04 -16.50
N LEU A 64 32.29 -0.14 -16.23
CA LEU A 64 31.53 -1.38 -16.00
C LEU A 64 30.75 -1.42 -14.67
N ALA A 65 31.01 -0.50 -13.72
CA ALA A 65 30.34 -0.50 -12.42
C ALA A 65 28.82 -0.35 -12.53
N PHE A 66 28.35 0.35 -13.57
CA PHE A 66 26.92 0.54 -13.82
C PHE A 66 26.17 -0.73 -14.24
N LEU A 67 26.88 -1.80 -14.64
CA LEU A 67 26.26 -3.11 -14.86
C LEU A 67 25.73 -3.74 -13.55
N ALA A 68 26.18 -3.28 -12.38
CA ALA A 68 25.64 -3.71 -11.10
C ALA A 68 24.14 -3.36 -10.94
N TRP A 69 23.65 -2.32 -11.64
CA TRP A 69 22.24 -1.96 -11.64
C TRP A 69 21.36 -3.03 -12.28
N ILE A 70 21.83 -3.65 -13.37
CA ILE A 70 21.16 -4.77 -14.03
C ILE A 70 21.03 -5.95 -13.06
N VAL A 71 22.09 -6.23 -12.28
CA VAL A 71 22.07 -7.29 -11.24
C VAL A 71 21.02 -6.97 -10.16
N ALA A 72 20.95 -5.71 -9.72
CA ALA A 72 19.93 -5.27 -8.77
C ALA A 72 18.51 -5.42 -9.34
N ASP A 73 18.29 -5.16 -10.63
CA ASP A 73 16.97 -5.35 -11.26
C ASP A 73 16.61 -6.82 -11.39
N CYS A 74 17.56 -7.69 -11.75
CA CYS A 74 17.34 -9.13 -11.74
C CYS A 74 16.91 -9.61 -10.35
N PHE A 75 17.51 -9.06 -9.29
CA PHE A 75 17.09 -9.34 -7.91
C PHE A 75 15.66 -8.84 -7.64
N VAL A 76 15.31 -7.61 -8.03
CA VAL A 76 13.95 -7.06 -7.89
C VAL A 76 12.92 -7.94 -8.62
N VAL A 77 13.15 -8.25 -9.90
CA VAL A 77 12.27 -9.13 -10.69
C VAL A 77 12.16 -10.51 -10.05
N GLY A 78 13.27 -11.08 -9.59
CA GLY A 78 13.31 -12.34 -8.85
C GLY A 78 12.43 -12.31 -7.61
N THR A 79 12.45 -11.21 -6.83
CA THR A 79 11.59 -11.08 -5.64
C THR A 79 10.10 -10.97 -6.00
N PHE A 80 9.74 -10.32 -7.10
CA PHE A 80 8.35 -10.28 -7.58
C PHE A 80 7.87 -11.67 -8.01
N VAL A 81 8.65 -12.37 -8.84
CA VAL A 81 8.32 -13.74 -9.28
C VAL A 81 8.23 -14.71 -8.10
N PHE A 82 9.20 -14.63 -7.17
CA PHE A 82 9.23 -15.48 -5.98
C PHE A 82 8.02 -15.23 -5.07
N THR A 83 7.70 -13.96 -4.79
CA THR A 83 6.54 -13.62 -3.93
C THR A 83 5.21 -13.99 -4.59
N ASP A 84 5.08 -13.84 -5.91
CA ASP A 84 3.90 -14.28 -6.65
C ASP A 84 3.77 -15.81 -6.65
N TYR A 85 4.88 -16.54 -6.82
CA TYR A 85 4.92 -18.00 -6.70
C TYR A 85 4.48 -18.46 -5.30
N LEU A 86 5.02 -17.86 -4.23
CA LEU A 86 4.60 -18.15 -2.86
C LEU A 86 3.11 -17.85 -2.65
N ALA A 87 2.61 -16.75 -3.21
CA ALA A 87 1.20 -16.39 -3.10
C ALA A 87 0.29 -17.37 -3.85
N VAL A 88 0.72 -17.94 -4.98
CA VAL A 88 -0.01 -18.99 -5.70
C VAL A 88 0.01 -20.30 -4.91
N GLN A 89 1.17 -20.71 -4.40
CA GLN A 89 1.30 -21.92 -3.59
C GLN A 89 0.44 -21.85 -2.32
N TYR A 90 0.39 -20.68 -1.70
CA TYR A 90 -0.44 -20.44 -0.53
C TYR A 90 -1.94 -20.65 -0.82
N VAL A 91 -2.44 -20.10 -1.93
CA VAL A 91 -3.85 -20.27 -2.35
C VAL A 91 -4.15 -21.74 -2.65
N LYS A 92 -3.22 -22.46 -3.30
CA LYS A 92 -3.39 -23.90 -3.57
C LYS A 92 -3.47 -24.71 -2.28
N ARG A 93 -2.60 -24.43 -1.30
CA ARG A 93 -2.63 -25.09 0.02
C ARG A 93 -3.92 -24.80 0.79
N GLN A 94 -4.42 -23.56 0.75
CA GLN A 94 -5.70 -23.23 1.36
C GLN A 94 -6.87 -23.98 0.72
N ALA A 95 -6.89 -24.09 -0.61
CA ALA A 95 -7.92 -24.85 -1.32
C ALA A 95 -7.90 -26.35 -0.97
N ALA A 96 -6.71 -26.93 -0.79
CA ALA A 96 -6.56 -28.33 -0.38
C ALA A 96 -6.99 -28.60 1.07
N LEU A 97 -6.79 -27.63 1.98
CA LEU A 97 -7.17 -27.72 3.39
C LEU A 97 -8.65 -27.40 3.66
N GLN A 98 -9.39 -26.93 2.66
CA GLN A 98 -10.81 -26.59 2.78
C GLN A 98 -11.74 -27.80 2.59
N ASP A 99 -11.18 -29.02 2.68
CA ASP A 99 -11.93 -30.28 2.73
C ASP A 99 -12.60 -30.42 4.12
N PRO A 100 -13.92 -30.65 4.22
CA PRO A 100 -14.72 -30.36 5.42
C PRO A 100 -14.54 -31.33 6.62
N GLY A 101 -13.45 -32.11 6.67
CA GLY A 101 -13.27 -33.18 7.67
C GLY A 101 -12.19 -32.97 8.73
N THR A 102 -11.26 -32.03 8.56
CA THR A 102 -10.02 -32.03 9.36
C THR A 102 -9.81 -30.69 10.08
N ASP A 103 -10.31 -30.59 11.32
CA ASP A 103 -10.00 -29.52 12.31
C ASP A 103 -8.53 -29.61 12.77
N SER A 104 -7.61 -29.49 11.83
CA SER A 104 -6.17 -29.49 12.09
C SER A 104 -5.71 -28.08 12.45
N SER A 105 -4.98 -27.97 13.57
CA SER A 105 -4.38 -26.73 14.08
C SER A 105 -3.53 -25.99 13.00
N GLU A 106 -2.98 -26.73 12.03
CA GLU A 106 -2.29 -26.17 10.85
C GLU A 106 -3.18 -25.33 9.93
N GLY A 107 -4.46 -25.70 9.75
CA GLY A 107 -5.43 -24.88 9.01
C GLY A 107 -5.70 -23.53 9.67
N THR A 108 -5.41 -23.39 10.97
CA THR A 108 -5.51 -22.12 11.71
C THR A 108 -4.27 -21.25 11.46
N LEU A 109 -3.08 -21.84 11.44
CA LEU A 109 -1.82 -21.16 11.10
C LEU A 109 -1.75 -20.75 9.62
N LEU A 110 -2.22 -21.61 8.72
CA LEU A 110 -2.35 -21.34 7.27
C LEU A 110 -3.60 -20.52 6.93
N ARG A 111 -4.52 -20.31 7.87
CA ARG A 111 -5.44 -19.17 7.76
C ARG A 111 -4.69 -17.90 8.09
N HIS A 112 -3.81 -17.91 9.09
CA HIS A 112 -3.15 -16.73 9.66
C HIS A 112 -2.32 -15.88 8.68
N MET A 113 -1.88 -16.43 7.55
CA MET A 113 -1.17 -15.63 6.54
C MET A 113 -2.16 -14.82 5.69
N SER A 114 -1.91 -13.52 5.58
CA SER A 114 -2.83 -12.56 4.99
C SER A 114 -2.99 -12.71 3.47
N ILE A 115 -3.88 -11.88 2.92
CA ILE A 115 -4.16 -11.72 1.49
C ILE A 115 -2.92 -11.34 0.67
N LEU A 116 -1.87 -10.82 1.32
CA LEU A 116 -0.62 -10.41 0.68
C LEU A 116 0.56 -10.51 1.67
N PRO A 117 1.01 -11.73 2.02
CA PRO A 117 1.95 -11.92 3.14
C PRO A 117 3.30 -11.22 2.89
N TYR A 118 3.67 -11.01 1.62
CA TYR A 118 4.95 -10.43 1.22
C TYR A 118 4.84 -9.18 0.33
N GLY A 119 3.64 -8.59 0.21
CA GLY A 119 3.42 -7.42 -0.65
C GLY A 119 4.21 -6.19 -0.24
N TRP A 120 4.34 -5.96 1.07
CA TRP A 120 5.12 -4.85 1.61
C TRP A 120 6.62 -5.04 1.37
N ALA A 121 7.13 -6.26 1.52
CA ALA A 121 8.55 -6.58 1.37
C ALA A 121 8.99 -6.40 -0.09
N ARG A 122 8.21 -6.93 -1.05
CA ARG A 122 8.52 -6.75 -2.48
C ARG A 122 8.47 -5.28 -2.90
N TRP A 123 7.50 -4.51 -2.39
CA TRP A 123 7.43 -3.08 -2.68
C TRP A 123 8.62 -2.33 -2.09
N LEU A 124 9.03 -2.65 -0.87
CA LEU A 124 10.16 -2.00 -0.21
C LEU A 124 11.46 -2.28 -0.98
N ILE A 125 11.70 -3.53 -1.40
CA ILE A 125 12.88 -3.87 -2.21
C ILE A 125 12.86 -3.11 -3.54
N TYR A 126 11.73 -3.13 -4.26
CA TYR A 126 11.59 -2.43 -5.53
C TYR A 126 11.76 -0.91 -5.39
N SER A 127 11.05 -0.28 -4.46
CA SER A 127 11.12 1.16 -4.23
C SER A 127 12.50 1.60 -3.75
N PHE A 128 13.20 0.78 -2.96
CA PHE A 128 14.57 1.06 -2.53
C PHE A 128 15.56 1.08 -3.72
N VAL A 129 15.51 0.07 -4.59
CA VAL A 129 16.36 0.03 -5.79
C VAL A 129 16.02 1.18 -6.74
N LEU A 130 14.73 1.45 -6.96
CA LEU A 130 14.28 2.57 -7.77
C LEU A 130 14.76 3.91 -7.20
N VAL A 131 14.62 4.14 -5.90
CA VAL A 131 15.11 5.34 -5.20
C VAL A 131 16.62 5.48 -5.38
N ALA A 132 17.39 4.41 -5.22
CA ALA A 132 18.84 4.44 -5.41
C ALA A 132 19.21 4.85 -6.84
N LYS A 133 18.47 4.36 -7.85
CA LYS A 133 18.64 4.78 -9.25
C LYS A 133 18.28 6.24 -9.47
N ILE A 134 17.14 6.70 -8.94
CA ILE A 134 16.71 8.10 -9.03
C ILE A 134 17.77 9.02 -8.42
N VAL A 135 18.23 8.73 -7.20
CA VAL A 135 19.29 9.51 -6.53
C VAL A 135 20.57 9.53 -7.36
N THR A 136 20.98 8.38 -7.89
CA THR A 136 22.17 8.28 -8.75
C THR A 136 22.01 9.09 -10.03
N ALA A 137 20.86 9.01 -10.70
CA ALA A 137 20.57 9.76 -11.91
C ALA A 137 20.67 11.28 -11.67
N PHE A 138 19.98 11.77 -10.63
CA PHE A 138 19.99 13.19 -10.27
C PHE A 138 21.37 13.70 -9.85
N LYS A 139 22.18 12.89 -9.14
CA LYS A 139 23.50 13.30 -8.69
C LYS A 139 24.60 13.20 -9.74
N THR A 140 24.41 12.39 -10.77
CA THR A 140 25.46 12.15 -11.78
C THR A 140 25.29 13.04 -13.01
N PHE A 141 24.14 12.99 -13.68
CA PHE A 141 23.91 13.74 -14.92
C PHE A 141 22.80 14.77 -14.81
N GLY A 142 22.05 14.80 -13.70
CA GLY A 142 21.04 15.83 -13.43
C GLY A 142 21.50 17.27 -13.74
N PRO A 143 22.72 17.69 -13.35
CA PRO A 143 23.24 19.03 -13.65
C PRO A 143 23.64 19.27 -15.11
N SER A 144 23.75 18.22 -15.92
CA SER A 144 24.23 18.27 -17.31
C SER A 144 23.10 18.21 -18.34
N LEU A 145 21.87 18.00 -17.90
CA LEU A 145 20.70 18.02 -18.77
C LEU A 145 20.40 19.47 -19.19
N SER A 146 20.36 19.69 -20.50
CA SER A 146 20.04 20.97 -21.16
C SER A 146 18.78 20.81 -22.03
N ASP A 147 18.25 21.90 -22.57
CA ASP A 147 17.06 21.98 -23.44
C ASP A 147 17.06 20.94 -24.59
N GLU A 148 18.23 20.51 -25.05
CA GLU A 148 18.37 19.48 -26.10
C GLU A 148 17.88 18.08 -25.66
N HIS A 149 17.71 17.85 -24.36
CA HIS A 149 17.35 16.55 -23.76
C HIS A 149 15.92 16.50 -23.20
N ILE A 150 15.04 17.44 -23.57
CA ILE A 150 13.63 17.47 -23.09
C ILE A 150 12.90 16.14 -23.34
N GLY A 151 13.14 15.50 -24.49
CA GLY A 151 12.56 14.19 -24.80
C GLY A 151 12.99 13.10 -23.82
N GLU A 152 14.23 13.18 -23.32
CA GLU A 152 14.79 12.25 -22.35
C GLU A 152 14.24 12.47 -20.94
N ILE A 153 14.08 13.74 -20.55
CA ILE A 153 13.45 14.14 -19.28
C ILE A 153 12.02 13.61 -19.21
N ASN A 154 11.22 13.84 -20.27
CA ASN A 154 9.83 13.38 -20.34
C ASN A 154 9.73 11.84 -20.30
N LEU A 155 10.63 11.12 -20.98
CA LEU A 155 10.63 9.66 -20.95
C LEU A 155 11.05 9.12 -19.57
N MET A 156 12.01 9.76 -18.90
CA MET A 156 12.40 9.40 -17.53
C MET A 156 11.27 9.69 -16.55
N GLU A 157 10.60 10.82 -16.67
CA GLU A 157 9.39 11.14 -15.89
C GLU A 157 8.32 10.08 -16.07
N PHE A 158 7.98 9.74 -17.32
CA PHE A 158 7.01 8.69 -17.64
C PHE A 158 7.44 7.34 -17.04
N THR A 159 8.73 7.03 -17.11
CA THR A 159 9.32 5.80 -16.56
C THR A 159 9.19 5.74 -15.05
N ILE A 160 9.49 6.83 -14.34
CA ILE A 160 9.30 6.90 -12.88
C ILE A 160 7.80 6.87 -12.54
N GLY A 161 6.94 7.53 -13.33
CA GLY A 161 5.48 7.49 -13.22
C GLY A 161 4.89 6.08 -13.37
N GLY A 162 5.52 5.23 -14.17
CA GLY A 162 5.19 3.80 -14.31
C GLY A 162 5.14 3.04 -12.98
N THR A 163 5.83 3.53 -11.94
CA THR A 163 5.76 3.01 -10.56
C THR A 163 4.34 2.93 -10.02
N ALA A 164 3.48 3.90 -10.38
CA ALA A 164 2.08 3.88 -9.96
C ALA A 164 1.30 2.73 -10.63
N GLY A 165 1.61 2.44 -11.91
CA GLY A 165 1.11 1.28 -12.63
C GLY A 165 1.55 -0.04 -11.99
N VAL A 166 2.82 -0.15 -11.60
CA VAL A 166 3.36 -1.31 -10.88
C VAL A 166 2.57 -1.54 -9.59
N PHE A 167 2.35 -0.48 -8.80
CA PHE A 167 1.57 -0.56 -7.55
C PHE A 167 0.13 -1.04 -7.79
N MET A 168 -0.56 -0.46 -8.78
CA MET A 168 -1.94 -0.82 -9.11
C MET A 168 -2.06 -2.27 -9.54
N LEU A 169 -1.22 -2.73 -10.48
CA LEU A 169 -1.22 -4.11 -10.99
C LEU A 169 -0.93 -5.11 -9.87
N MET A 170 0.00 -4.77 -8.97
CA MET A 170 0.27 -5.57 -7.77
C MET A 170 -1.00 -5.79 -6.92
N LEU A 171 -1.79 -4.74 -6.68
CA LEU A 171 -2.98 -4.81 -5.84
C LEU A 171 -4.15 -5.49 -6.53
N GLU A 172 -4.32 -5.32 -7.85
CA GLU A 172 -5.40 -5.96 -8.60
C GLU A 172 -5.33 -7.49 -8.59
N GLY A 173 -4.12 -8.06 -8.52
CA GLY A 173 -3.92 -9.51 -8.36
C GLY A 173 -4.53 -10.10 -7.08
N THR A 174 -5.00 -9.28 -6.15
CA THR A 174 -5.49 -9.67 -4.81
C THR A 174 -7.02 -9.59 -4.65
N GLU A 175 -7.75 -9.04 -5.63
CA GLU A 175 -9.17 -8.68 -5.46
C GLU A 175 -10.09 -9.86 -5.11
N LYS A 176 -9.79 -11.07 -5.59
CA LYS A 176 -10.61 -12.27 -5.29
C LYS A 176 -10.40 -12.83 -3.89
N LEU A 177 -9.32 -12.45 -3.20
CA LEU A 177 -8.94 -12.98 -1.89
C LEU A 177 -9.45 -12.11 -0.73
N THR A 178 -10.09 -10.98 -1.05
CA THR A 178 -10.46 -9.93 -0.08
C THR A 178 -11.95 -9.98 0.30
N THR A 179 -12.24 -9.76 1.59
CA THR A 179 -13.60 -9.44 2.07
C THR A 179 -14.09 -8.09 1.50
N ASN A 180 -15.39 -7.81 1.51
CA ASN A 180 -15.92 -6.54 0.99
C ASN A 180 -15.30 -5.29 1.66
N ALA A 181 -15.02 -5.34 2.95
CA ALA A 181 -14.32 -4.26 3.66
C ALA A 181 -12.87 -4.11 3.19
N GLN A 182 -12.17 -5.22 2.96
CA GLN A 182 -10.81 -5.21 2.42
C GLN A 182 -10.77 -4.74 0.96
N LYS A 183 -11.76 -5.10 0.12
CA LYS A 183 -11.90 -4.57 -1.25
C LYS A 183 -12.00 -3.06 -1.26
N HIS A 184 -12.82 -2.51 -0.37
CA HIS A 184 -12.96 -1.07 -0.24
C HIS A 184 -11.62 -0.42 0.16
N TYR A 185 -10.91 -1.00 1.14
CA TYR A 185 -9.61 -0.49 1.57
C TYR A 185 -8.53 -0.61 0.48
N VAL A 186 -8.49 -1.71 -0.27
CA VAL A 186 -7.56 -1.91 -1.40
C VAL A 186 -7.83 -0.88 -2.50
N ARG A 187 -9.10 -0.66 -2.89
CA ARG A 187 -9.45 0.37 -3.88
C ARG A 187 -9.11 1.78 -3.41
N TRP A 188 -9.38 2.07 -2.14
CA TRP A 188 -8.98 3.34 -1.53
C TRP A 188 -7.46 3.52 -1.59
N MET A 189 -6.69 2.48 -1.24
CA MET A 189 -5.23 2.50 -1.28
C MET A 189 -4.69 2.66 -2.70
N GLN A 190 -5.28 1.97 -3.69
CA GLN A 190 -4.93 2.11 -5.10
C GLN A 190 -5.05 3.57 -5.55
N ASN A 191 -6.20 4.20 -5.31
CA ASN A 191 -6.42 5.58 -5.71
C ASN A 191 -5.56 6.58 -4.93
N TYR A 192 -5.42 6.37 -3.62
CA TYR A 192 -4.62 7.26 -2.77
C TYR A 192 -3.13 7.20 -3.14
N VAL A 193 -2.54 6.01 -3.18
CA VAL A 193 -1.12 5.82 -3.50
C VAL A 193 -0.83 6.21 -4.95
N LEU A 194 -1.73 5.95 -5.90
CA LEU A 194 -1.60 6.41 -7.28
C LEU A 194 -1.42 7.93 -7.33
N LEU A 195 -2.28 8.68 -6.64
CA LEU A 195 -2.19 10.14 -6.61
C LEU A 195 -0.91 10.63 -5.91
N GLU A 196 -0.48 9.97 -4.83
CA GLU A 196 0.79 10.32 -4.16
C GLU A 196 2.02 10.05 -5.03
N ILE A 197 2.04 8.94 -5.79
CA ILE A 197 3.15 8.64 -6.71
C ILE A 197 3.19 9.63 -7.87
N ILE A 198 2.04 9.96 -8.48
CA ILE A 198 1.98 10.97 -9.56
C ILE A 198 2.48 12.32 -9.02
N ASP A 199 1.99 12.72 -7.85
CA ASP A 199 2.43 13.97 -7.21
C ASP A 199 3.93 13.95 -6.85
N CYS A 200 4.49 12.79 -6.52
CA CYS A 200 5.91 12.59 -6.29
C CYS A 200 6.74 12.71 -7.57
N VAL A 201 6.25 12.17 -8.69
CA VAL A 201 6.92 12.29 -10.00
C VAL A 201 6.98 13.75 -10.43
N GLU A 202 5.84 14.44 -10.35
CA GLU A 202 5.72 15.88 -10.61
C GLU A 202 6.52 16.75 -9.62
N PHE A 203 6.82 16.23 -8.43
CA PHE A 203 7.71 16.91 -7.49
C PHE A 203 9.18 16.72 -7.87
N LEU A 204 9.54 15.55 -8.40
CA LEU A 204 10.88 15.27 -8.93
C LEU A 204 11.17 16.06 -10.21
N THR A 205 10.17 16.28 -11.07
CA THR A 205 10.34 17.06 -12.32
C THR A 205 10.70 18.52 -12.07
N LEU A 206 10.38 19.06 -10.89
CA LEU A 206 10.82 20.40 -10.49
C LEU A 206 12.34 20.54 -10.51
N LEU A 207 13.09 19.45 -10.25
CA LEU A 207 14.54 19.45 -10.35
C LEU A 207 15.03 19.64 -11.79
N PHE A 208 14.23 19.27 -12.79
CA PHE A 208 14.51 19.48 -14.21
C PHE A 208 13.94 20.79 -14.76
N ALA A 209 12.92 21.37 -14.11
CA ALA A 209 12.31 22.64 -14.56
C ALA A 209 13.30 23.82 -14.62
N VAL A 210 14.42 23.75 -13.89
CA VAL A 210 15.49 24.75 -14.00
C VAL A 210 16.32 24.55 -15.27
N ALA A 211 16.50 23.30 -15.72
CA ALA A 211 17.15 23.00 -16.99
C ALA A 211 16.34 23.52 -18.19
N GLU A 212 15.00 23.50 -18.08
CA GLU A 212 14.08 24.05 -19.09
C GLU A 212 14.00 25.58 -19.12
N GLY A 213 14.55 26.26 -18.10
CA GLY A 213 14.59 27.72 -18.01
C GLY A 213 15.62 28.37 -18.93
N GLY A 214 16.37 27.58 -19.69
CA GLY A 214 17.42 28.02 -20.61
C GLY A 214 18.74 28.40 -19.91
N PRO A 215 19.74 28.87 -20.67
CA PRO A 215 21.13 29.06 -20.21
C PRO A 215 21.33 30.16 -19.15
N TYR A 216 20.27 30.89 -18.77
CA TYR A 216 20.31 31.97 -17.78
C TYR A 216 19.59 31.62 -16.47
N ALA A 217 18.98 30.43 -16.37
CA ALA A 217 18.35 29.99 -15.14
C ALA A 217 19.42 29.54 -14.14
N GLU A 218 19.47 30.20 -12.98
CA GLU A 218 20.39 29.76 -11.93
C GLU A 218 19.95 28.40 -11.37
N PRO A 219 20.87 27.42 -11.25
CA PRO A 219 20.56 26.13 -10.64
C PRO A 219 20.07 26.34 -9.21
N PHE A 220 19.12 25.51 -8.77
CA PHE A 220 18.69 25.56 -7.37
C PHE A 220 19.86 25.34 -6.42
N PRO A 221 19.85 25.98 -5.23
CA PRO A 221 20.80 25.66 -4.18
C PRO A 221 20.82 24.15 -3.92
N GLU A 222 22.02 23.57 -3.75
CA GLU A 222 22.18 22.12 -3.57
C GLU A 222 21.32 21.59 -2.42
N THR A 223 21.19 22.37 -1.33
CA THR A 223 20.34 22.06 -0.19
C THR A 223 18.88 21.86 -0.60
N LEU A 224 18.34 22.71 -1.47
CA LEU A 224 16.95 22.60 -1.94
C LEU A 224 16.77 21.35 -2.80
N GLN A 225 17.73 21.05 -3.68
CA GLN A 225 17.70 19.83 -4.49
C GLN A 225 17.69 18.56 -3.62
N ASN A 226 18.55 18.54 -2.60
CA ASN A 226 18.64 17.44 -1.63
C ASN A 226 17.34 17.28 -0.82
N ILE A 227 16.70 18.39 -0.46
CA ILE A 227 15.40 18.39 0.24
C ILE A 227 14.31 17.77 -0.65
N ILE A 228 14.18 18.23 -1.89
CA ILE A 228 13.19 17.70 -2.86
C ILE A 228 13.41 16.20 -3.03
N LEU A 229 14.64 15.79 -3.32
CA LEU A 229 15.00 14.41 -3.55
C LEU A 229 14.72 13.53 -2.32
N THR A 230 15.06 14.00 -1.11
CA THR A 230 14.84 13.25 0.13
C THR A 230 13.35 12.99 0.38
N PHE A 231 12.50 14.02 0.26
CA PHE A 231 11.07 13.85 0.47
C PHE A 231 10.42 12.99 -0.62
N ALA A 232 10.85 13.11 -1.87
CA ALA A 232 10.41 12.21 -2.95
C ALA A 232 10.75 10.75 -2.67
N CYS A 233 11.97 10.47 -2.21
CA CYS A 233 12.40 9.11 -1.87
C CYS A 233 11.56 8.51 -0.73
N ILE A 234 11.28 9.30 0.31
CA ILE A 234 10.42 8.87 1.42
C ILE A 234 9.02 8.55 0.90
N ASN A 235 8.47 9.38 0.01
CA ASN A 235 7.12 9.20 -0.52
C ASN A 235 6.99 7.93 -1.39
N LEU A 236 8.02 7.60 -2.20
CA LEU A 236 8.04 6.35 -2.98
C LEU A 236 8.10 5.09 -2.09
N MET A 237 8.74 5.19 -0.92
CA MET A 237 8.82 4.09 0.05
C MET A 237 7.58 3.98 0.95
N ALA A 238 6.86 5.08 1.20
CA ALA A 238 5.72 5.16 2.10
C ALA A 238 4.62 4.10 1.88
N PRO A 239 4.27 3.69 0.63
CA PRO A 239 3.27 2.65 0.40
C PRO A 239 3.63 1.29 1.04
N ALA A 240 4.90 1.03 1.33
CA ALA A 240 5.31 -0.17 2.07
C ALA A 240 4.58 -0.29 3.43
N VAL A 241 4.38 0.84 4.13
CA VAL A 241 3.69 0.88 5.43
C VAL A 241 2.21 0.53 5.27
N ALA A 242 1.57 1.06 4.23
CA ALA A 242 0.17 0.76 3.93
C ALA A 242 -0.03 -0.72 3.56
N LEU A 243 0.89 -1.27 2.75
CA LEU A 243 0.90 -2.70 2.41
C LEU A 243 1.19 -3.59 3.63
N TYR A 244 2.07 -3.15 4.52
CA TYR A 244 2.36 -3.88 5.75
C TYR A 244 1.12 -3.93 6.65
N ARG A 245 0.31 -2.86 6.70
CA ARG A 245 -0.98 -2.86 7.40
C ARG A 245 -1.97 -3.84 6.77
N LEU A 246 -2.04 -3.88 5.43
CA LEU A 246 -2.87 -4.86 4.72
C LEU A 246 -2.39 -6.30 4.99
N SER A 247 -1.08 -6.49 5.13
CA SER A 247 -0.45 -7.80 5.33
C SER A 247 -0.52 -8.30 6.78
N SER A 248 -0.44 -7.43 7.77
CA SER A 248 -0.44 -7.81 9.20
C SER A 248 -1.85 -8.02 9.78
N ARG A 249 -2.87 -7.39 9.19
CA ARG A 249 -4.24 -7.43 9.77
C ARG A 249 -5.05 -8.61 9.24
N HIS A 250 -4.85 -9.75 9.90
CA HIS A 250 -5.50 -11.01 9.57
C HIS A 250 -6.90 -11.22 10.20
N ASN A 251 -7.31 -10.53 11.28
CA ASN A 251 -8.49 -10.96 12.06
C ASN A 251 -9.57 -9.89 12.25
N ARG A 252 -10.71 -10.10 11.57
CA ARG A 252 -12.13 -10.15 12.01
C ARG A 252 -12.70 -9.19 13.09
N HIS A 253 -11.92 -8.36 13.76
CA HIS A 253 -12.43 -7.43 14.76
C HIS A 253 -12.55 -6.03 14.17
N ALA A 254 -13.75 -5.46 14.32
CA ALA A 254 -13.97 -4.04 14.12
C ALA A 254 -12.97 -3.30 15.01
N GLU A 255 -12.24 -2.40 14.38
CA GLU A 255 -11.11 -1.68 14.93
C GLU A 255 -11.40 -1.10 16.34
N THR A 256 -10.49 -1.31 17.30
CA THR A 256 -10.18 -0.26 18.27
C THR A 256 -9.44 0.84 17.49
N ARG A 257 -10.26 1.65 16.83
CA ARG A 257 -10.06 2.55 15.69
C ARG A 257 -8.83 3.45 15.65
N ASN A 258 -8.03 3.53 16.72
CA ASN A 258 -7.41 4.81 16.99
C ASN A 258 -5.90 4.92 16.67
N ARG A 259 -4.99 4.19 17.31
CA ARG A 259 -3.57 4.63 17.32
C ARG A 259 -2.80 4.48 15.99
N PHE A 260 -3.10 3.45 15.20
CA PHE A 260 -2.31 3.17 13.99
C PHE A 260 -2.80 3.94 12.75
N PHE A 261 -4.11 4.18 12.66
CA PHE A 261 -4.66 5.04 11.64
C PHE A 261 -4.10 6.47 11.80
N LEU A 262 -4.03 6.95 13.04
CA LEU A 262 -3.37 8.20 13.41
C LEU A 262 -1.91 8.26 12.94
N SER A 263 -1.12 7.21 13.20
CA SER A 263 0.29 7.21 12.77
C SER A 263 0.42 7.24 11.25
N GLN A 264 -0.46 6.56 10.52
CA GLN A 264 -0.45 6.58 9.06
C GLN A 264 -0.81 7.98 8.52
N THR A 265 -1.85 8.60 9.07
CA THR A 265 -2.24 9.97 8.71
C THR A 265 -1.12 10.95 9.03
N LEU A 266 -0.53 10.88 10.24
CA LEU A 266 0.59 11.74 10.62
C LEU A 266 1.81 11.57 9.71
N VAL A 267 2.18 10.33 9.37
CA VAL A 267 3.31 10.07 8.46
C VAL A 267 3.02 10.65 7.07
N GLY A 268 1.81 10.43 6.54
CA GLY A 268 1.41 10.97 5.24
C GLY A 268 1.41 12.51 5.21
N THR A 269 0.92 13.16 6.27
CA THR A 269 0.92 14.63 6.35
C THR A 269 2.33 15.18 6.54
N LEU A 270 3.12 14.63 7.47
CA LEU A 270 4.43 15.18 7.84
C LEU A 270 5.52 14.92 6.79
N PHE A 271 5.46 13.80 6.08
CA PHE A 271 6.48 13.41 5.11
C PHE A 271 6.03 13.50 3.64
N GLY A 272 4.72 13.63 3.37
CA GLY A 272 4.18 13.84 2.04
C GLY A 272 3.62 15.26 1.88
N ASN A 273 2.39 15.49 2.35
CA ASN A 273 1.64 16.70 2.01
C ASN A 273 2.32 18.01 2.50
N LEU A 274 2.77 18.06 3.75
CA LEU A 274 3.36 19.28 4.33
C LEU A 274 4.68 19.70 3.64
N PRO A 275 5.71 18.85 3.52
CA PRO A 275 6.96 19.25 2.90
C PRO A 275 6.78 19.62 1.43
N TYR A 276 5.95 18.90 0.68
CA TYR A 276 5.68 19.21 -0.72
C TYR A 276 4.96 20.55 -0.85
N PHE A 277 4.01 20.86 0.05
CA PHE A 277 3.36 22.17 0.07
C PHE A 277 4.35 23.30 0.33
N VAL A 278 5.18 23.18 1.38
CA VAL A 278 6.15 24.22 1.75
C VAL A 278 7.15 24.49 0.62
N VAL A 279 7.72 23.42 0.04
CA VAL A 279 8.68 23.56 -1.06
C VAL A 279 8.02 24.17 -2.30
N ARG A 280 6.79 23.77 -2.64
CA ARG A 280 6.09 24.34 -3.81
C ARG A 280 5.73 25.81 -3.62
N VAL A 281 5.32 26.22 -2.41
CA VAL A 281 5.08 27.64 -2.11
C VAL A 281 6.37 28.44 -2.19
N TYR A 282 7.47 27.91 -1.66
CA TYR A 282 8.78 28.54 -1.77
C TYR A 282 9.24 28.69 -3.23
N LEU A 283 9.10 27.63 -4.04
CA LEU A 283 9.43 27.66 -5.46
C LEU A 283 8.53 28.60 -6.27
N TRP A 284 7.25 28.69 -5.92
CA TRP A 284 6.34 29.63 -6.55
C TRP A 284 6.74 31.08 -6.24
N ASP A 285 7.04 31.39 -4.98
CA ASP A 285 7.42 32.74 -4.55
C ASP A 285 8.80 33.17 -5.08
N SER A 286 9.81 32.31 -4.95
CA SER A 286 11.21 32.65 -5.26
C SER A 286 11.59 32.43 -6.73
N PHE A 287 10.94 31.49 -7.44
CA PHE A 287 11.32 31.09 -8.80
C PHE A 287 10.17 31.19 -9.82
N SER A 288 8.99 31.69 -9.42
CA SER A 288 7.81 31.84 -10.29
C SER A 288 7.35 30.55 -11.00
N LEU A 289 7.65 29.38 -10.42
CA LEU A 289 7.24 28.09 -11.00
C LEU A 289 5.75 27.82 -10.82
N VAL A 290 5.10 27.34 -11.88
CA VAL A 290 3.66 27.04 -11.90
C VAL A 290 3.38 25.70 -11.23
N THR A 291 3.32 25.71 -9.90
CA THR A 291 3.06 24.50 -9.08
C THR A 291 1.74 24.53 -8.32
N GLY A 292 0.89 25.52 -8.62
CA GLY A 292 -0.30 25.87 -7.81
C GLY A 292 -1.33 24.74 -7.64
N LEU A 293 -1.59 23.93 -8.68
CA LEU A 293 -2.55 22.83 -8.60
C LEU A 293 -2.10 21.74 -7.62
N PHE A 294 -0.83 21.35 -7.71
CA PHE A 294 -0.26 20.35 -6.82
C PHE A 294 -0.02 20.88 -5.40
N ALA A 295 0.31 22.17 -5.25
CA ALA A 295 0.32 22.85 -3.95
C ALA A 295 -1.08 22.82 -3.31
N MET A 296 -2.13 23.09 -4.09
CA MET A 296 -3.51 23.04 -3.62
C MET A 296 -3.94 21.62 -3.21
N LYS A 297 -3.56 20.58 -3.97
CA LYS A 297 -3.79 19.18 -3.57
C LYS A 297 -3.22 18.89 -2.18
N ASN A 298 -1.98 19.32 -1.94
CA ASN A 298 -1.32 19.09 -0.65
C ASN A 298 -1.97 19.89 0.48
N LEU A 299 -2.37 21.13 0.22
CA LEU A 299 -3.13 21.93 1.19
C LEU A 299 -4.45 21.25 1.57
N ILE A 300 -5.20 20.73 0.60
CA ILE A 300 -6.43 19.97 0.85
C ILE A 300 -6.12 18.72 1.70
N GLY A 301 -5.03 18.01 1.39
CA GLY A 301 -4.52 16.89 2.17
C GLY A 301 -4.29 17.26 3.63
N ILE A 302 -3.51 18.32 3.89
CA ILE A 302 -3.22 18.83 5.24
C ILE A 302 -4.50 19.17 6.00
N VAL A 303 -5.44 19.88 5.36
CA VAL A 303 -6.71 20.27 6.00
C VAL A 303 -7.55 19.04 6.36
N LYS A 304 -7.62 18.06 5.46
CA LYS A 304 -8.36 16.81 5.69
C LYS A 304 -7.75 16.02 6.85
N ASP A 305 -6.44 15.83 6.82
CA ASP A 305 -5.69 15.09 7.84
C ASP A 305 -5.78 15.78 9.21
N THR A 306 -5.74 17.12 9.23
CA THR A 306 -5.90 17.92 10.46
C THR A 306 -7.30 17.76 11.05
N LYS A 307 -8.36 17.82 10.22
CA LYS A 307 -9.74 17.61 10.71
C LYS A 307 -9.91 16.24 11.34
N GLU A 308 -9.31 15.23 10.73
CA GLU A 308 -9.35 13.86 11.20
C GLU A 308 -8.57 13.68 12.51
N LEU A 309 -7.38 14.28 12.61
CA LEU A 309 -6.59 14.33 13.84
C LEU A 309 -7.34 15.06 14.98
N VAL A 310 -8.02 16.16 14.70
CA VAL A 310 -8.81 16.88 15.71
C VAL A 310 -9.99 16.04 16.19
N ALA A 311 -10.73 15.41 15.27
CA ALA A 311 -11.84 14.52 15.64
C ALA A 311 -11.37 13.36 16.52
N TYR A 312 -10.21 12.79 16.18
CA TYR A 312 -9.55 11.77 16.98
C TYR A 312 -9.24 12.24 18.40
N VAL A 313 -8.55 13.38 18.53
CA VAL A 313 -8.16 13.92 19.84
C VAL A 313 -9.39 14.22 20.69
N GLN A 314 -10.47 14.71 20.09
CA GLN A 314 -11.74 14.92 20.77
C GLN A 314 -12.38 13.61 21.26
N ASP A 315 -12.31 12.53 20.48
CA ASP A 315 -12.81 11.22 20.90
C ASP A 315 -11.99 10.63 22.06
N VAL A 316 -10.67 10.81 22.05
CA VAL A 316 -9.77 10.45 23.17
C VAL A 316 -10.11 11.27 24.41
N ALA A 317 -10.19 12.60 24.29
CA ALA A 317 -10.46 13.51 25.41
C ALA A 317 -11.84 13.26 26.06
N ARG A 318 -12.80 12.74 25.31
CA ARG A 318 -14.14 12.37 25.81
C ARG A 318 -14.19 10.99 26.46
N GLY A 319 -13.07 10.28 26.61
CA GLY A 319 -13.01 8.94 27.22
C GLY A 319 -13.79 7.88 26.45
N ARG A 320 -14.09 8.08 25.16
CA ARG A 320 -14.90 7.16 24.35
C ARG A 320 -14.13 5.93 23.86
N LEU A 321 -12.89 5.73 24.30
CA LEU A 321 -12.01 4.67 23.82
C LEU A 321 -11.87 3.49 24.77
N ASP A 322 -12.35 3.59 26.02
CA ASP A 322 -12.16 2.56 27.04
C ASP A 322 -13.43 1.72 27.33
N GLY A 323 -14.49 1.86 26.54
CA GLY A 323 -15.79 1.26 26.82
C GLY A 323 -16.06 -0.14 26.23
N SER A 324 -15.07 -0.99 25.97
CA SER A 324 -15.32 -2.27 25.26
C SER A 324 -14.51 -3.51 25.70
N GLU A 325 -13.84 -3.48 26.85
CA GLU A 325 -13.15 -4.68 27.38
C GLU A 325 -13.83 -5.35 28.58
N GLU A 326 -14.97 -4.86 29.08
CA GLU A 326 -15.64 -5.49 30.22
C GLU A 326 -17.15 -5.70 29.99
N SER A 327 -17.51 -6.83 29.36
CA SER A 327 -18.79 -7.57 29.56
C SER A 327 -19.02 -8.66 28.51
N VAL A 328 -18.07 -9.57 28.31
CA VAL A 328 -18.37 -10.91 27.74
C VAL A 328 -17.72 -11.97 28.63
N ALA A 329 -18.10 -11.94 29.89
CA ALA A 329 -17.98 -13.06 30.82
C ALA A 329 -19.21 -13.05 31.73
N ASP A 330 -20.42 -13.09 31.14
CA ASP A 330 -21.52 -13.79 31.79
C ASP A 330 -22.52 -14.30 30.76
N GLY A 331 -22.84 -15.58 30.89
CA GLY A 331 -23.71 -16.31 29.98
C GLY A 331 -25.15 -15.84 30.11
N GLY A 332 -25.74 -15.42 28.99
CA GLY A 332 -27.14 -15.02 28.98
C GLY A 332 -27.65 -14.75 27.59
N SER A 333 -28.04 -15.80 26.87
CA SER A 333 -28.75 -15.75 25.59
C SER A 333 -29.83 -14.66 25.57
N LYS A 334 -29.56 -13.57 24.85
CA LYS A 334 -30.59 -12.69 24.32
C LYS A 334 -30.34 -12.49 22.83
N GLN A 335 -31.19 -13.10 22.03
CA GLN A 335 -31.34 -12.79 20.60
C GLN A 335 -31.60 -11.30 20.45
N VAL A 336 -30.62 -10.58 19.92
CA VAL A 336 -30.81 -9.22 19.41
C VAL A 336 -31.38 -9.34 18.01
N ARG A 337 -32.69 -9.11 17.90
CA ARG A 337 -33.42 -9.04 16.64
C ARG A 337 -32.99 -7.75 15.94
N VAL A 338 -32.17 -7.86 14.89
CA VAL A 338 -31.82 -6.74 14.02
C VAL A 338 -33.05 -6.38 13.18
N THR A 339 -33.73 -5.30 13.53
CA THR A 339 -34.82 -4.76 12.71
C THR A 339 -34.21 -3.83 11.67
N THR A 340 -34.12 -4.29 10.44
CA THR A 340 -33.70 -3.49 9.28
C THR A 340 -34.76 -2.43 8.99
N CYS A 341 -34.51 -1.18 9.34
CA CYS A 341 -35.32 -0.05 8.88
C CYS A 341 -34.96 0.28 7.43
N ARG A 342 -35.84 -0.09 6.51
CA ARG A 342 -35.81 0.29 5.10
C ARG A 342 -36.49 1.65 4.97
N THR A 343 -35.71 2.72 4.84
CA THR A 343 -36.23 4.08 4.66
C THR A 343 -36.88 4.19 3.28
N LYS A 344 -38.22 4.18 3.22
CA LYS A 344 -38.98 4.69 2.08
C LYS A 344 -39.21 6.18 2.30
N ILE A 345 -38.80 6.95 1.31
CA ILE A 345 -39.06 8.38 1.14
C ILE A 345 -40.57 8.62 1.19
N GLY A 346 -41.02 9.55 2.03
CA GLY A 346 -42.35 10.15 1.91
C GLY A 346 -43.07 10.40 3.23
N LYS A 347 -43.21 11.69 3.55
CA LYS A 347 -44.17 12.32 4.48
C LYS A 347 -43.94 12.16 5.99
N THR A 348 -43.62 13.31 6.57
CA THR A 348 -43.55 13.67 7.98
C THR A 348 -44.94 13.76 8.58
N GLU A 349 -45.25 12.96 9.61
CA GLU A 349 -46.25 13.28 10.61
C GLU A 349 -45.71 12.90 12.00
N ALA A 350 -45.80 13.84 12.94
CA ALA A 350 -45.32 13.69 14.31
C ALA A 350 -46.35 12.92 15.14
N ILE A 351 -45.92 11.83 15.80
CA ILE A 351 -46.74 11.11 16.78
C ILE A 351 -46.01 11.11 18.12
N VAL A 352 -46.60 11.82 19.10
CA VAL A 352 -46.23 11.79 20.51
C VAL A 352 -46.81 10.53 21.14
N ILE A 353 -45.97 9.68 21.75
CA ILE A 353 -46.42 8.52 22.54
C ILE A 353 -45.76 8.55 23.92
N GLY A 354 -46.58 8.71 24.96
CA GLY A 354 -46.19 8.67 26.37
C GLY A 354 -45.95 7.25 26.91
N PRO A 355 -45.47 7.12 28.16
CA PRO A 355 -44.97 5.86 28.70
C PRO A 355 -46.11 4.90 29.12
N THR A 356 -46.10 3.68 28.56
CA THR A 356 -47.00 2.60 28.96
C THR A 356 -46.39 1.73 30.07
N ARG A 357 -47.04 1.75 31.23
CA ARG A 357 -46.68 1.03 32.46
C ARG A 357 -47.09 -0.46 32.34
N LYS A 358 -46.14 -1.40 32.33
CA LYS A 358 -46.40 -2.86 32.30
C LYS A 358 -46.97 -3.36 33.64
N ARG A 359 -48.20 -3.84 33.64
CA ARG A 359 -48.85 -4.60 34.75
C ARG A 359 -48.38 -6.06 34.74
N ARG A 360 -47.75 -6.51 35.83
CA ARG A 360 -47.37 -7.90 36.12
C ARG A 360 -48.59 -8.66 36.66
N ARG A 361 -49.10 -9.67 35.95
CA ARG A 361 -50.13 -10.60 36.45
C ARG A 361 -49.44 -11.82 37.08
N LYS A 362 -49.65 -12.03 38.39
CA LYS A 362 -49.34 -13.27 39.11
C LYS A 362 -50.40 -14.34 38.78
N ARG A 363 -49.98 -15.54 38.39
CA ARG A 363 -50.82 -16.75 38.36
C ARG A 363 -50.81 -17.39 39.76
N LYS A 364 -51.98 -17.69 40.32
CA LYS A 364 -52.19 -18.68 41.38
C LYS A 364 -52.84 -19.91 40.71
N GLY A 365 -52.33 -21.10 40.99
CA GLY A 365 -52.99 -22.37 40.66
C GLY A 365 -53.95 -22.78 41.79
N PRO A 366 -54.90 -23.70 41.55
CA PRO A 366 -55.67 -24.35 42.61
C PRO A 366 -55.25 -25.82 42.84
N CYS A 367 -55.42 -26.26 44.09
CA CYS A 367 -55.63 -27.65 44.46
C CYS A 367 -57.03 -28.10 44.07
#